data_AF-A0A2C2F9L4-F1
#
_entry.id   AF-A0A2C2F9L4-F1
#
_cell.length_a   1.000
_cell.length_b   1.000
_cell.length_c   1.000
_cell.angle_alpha   90.00
_cell.angle_beta   90.00
_cell.angle_gamma   90.00
#
_symmetry.space_group_name_H-M   'P 1'
#
loop_
_entity.id
_entity.type
_entity.pdbx_description
1 polymer ?
#
loop_
_entity_poly.entity_id
_entity_poly.type
_entity_poly.pdbx_seq_one_letter_code
_entity_poly.pdbx_strand_id
1 'polypeptide(L)'
;MSERVIKELKKYIESGNVSFLVGAGASIGAISTLGDFENEITTLIQDYQSDNASVEKKIEIANMLNKFLDCSVEPNSNLINGNISGMERIEDTLEQYKKFVRVIYKLLLLRASDKLPKKINIFTTNYDLFFEYACEELRVAYNDGGLGIINRCFSSKNFQKRIYQLSDSYSYEYESPVINLIKLHGSINWLLDDNNSDILIKNQICIARITQENIDDKGFITENTNVPIILPTKQKFIRTLMEHTYYDLARFYSNELEREHSVLFCFGFSFADEHIRSITQRALGNPSLTLLIFPYSTSDERGMINHFKDFPNVKVIRIDKGEDDTVINIQYAVEGMEIENRKNIDFNTFTDLFYKILAQVEGI
;
A
#
# COMPACT_ATOMS: atom_id res chain seq x y z
N MET A 1 -10.90 28.13 0.99
CA MET A 1 -10.50 27.09 0.00
C MET A 1 -10.64 25.68 0.55
N SER A 2 -10.33 25.44 1.83
CA SER A 2 -10.41 24.11 2.48
C SER A 2 -11.75 23.40 2.32
N GLU A 3 -12.88 24.08 2.55
CA GLU A 3 -14.21 23.48 2.37
C GLU A 3 -14.49 23.03 0.94
N ARG A 4 -13.96 23.76 -0.06
CA ARG A 4 -14.12 23.39 -1.47
C ARG A 4 -13.41 22.06 -1.76
N VAL A 5 -12.16 21.91 -1.29
CA VAL A 5 -11.40 20.68 -1.50
C VAL A 5 -12.08 19.51 -0.77
N ILE A 6 -12.45 19.67 0.50
CA ILE A 6 -13.15 18.62 1.26
C ILE A 6 -14.46 18.21 0.57
N LYS A 7 -15.26 19.18 0.10
CA LYS A 7 -16.50 18.90 -0.65
C LYS A 7 -16.24 18.15 -1.95
N GLU A 8 -15.11 18.39 -2.60
CA GLU A 8 -14.69 17.68 -3.80
C GLU A 8 -14.25 16.24 -3.49
N LEU A 9 -13.43 16.04 -2.46
CA LEU A 9 -13.03 14.71 -1.97
C LEU A 9 -14.26 13.88 -1.56
N LYS A 10 -15.23 14.50 -0.88
CA LYS A 10 -16.51 13.87 -0.54
C LYS A 10 -17.23 13.33 -1.79
N LYS A 11 -17.37 14.14 -2.83
CA LYS A 11 -18.01 13.71 -4.10
C LYS A 11 -17.29 12.52 -4.73
N TYR A 12 -15.95 12.53 -4.72
CA TYR A 12 -15.16 11.42 -5.25
C TYR A 12 -15.44 10.11 -4.53
N ILE A 13 -15.56 10.14 -3.20
CA ILE A 13 -15.85 8.95 -2.40
C ILE A 13 -17.29 8.46 -2.63
N GLU A 14 -18.25 9.38 -2.67
CA GLU A 14 -19.67 9.05 -2.87
C GLU A 14 -19.95 8.42 -4.24
N SER A 15 -19.30 8.93 -5.30
CA SER A 15 -19.69 8.65 -6.69
C SER A 15 -18.60 8.06 -7.60
N GLY A 16 -17.37 7.82 -7.12
CA GLY A 16 -16.26 7.30 -7.93
C GLY A 16 -15.85 5.86 -7.65
N ASN A 17 -15.16 5.19 -8.58
CA ASN A 17 -14.50 3.91 -8.29
C ASN A 17 -13.25 4.18 -7.43
N VAL A 18 -13.39 4.08 -6.12
CA VAL A 18 -12.36 4.50 -5.15
C VAL A 18 -11.27 3.43 -4.99
N SER A 19 -10.03 3.85 -5.20
CA SER A 19 -8.82 3.08 -4.89
C SER A 19 -7.84 3.91 -4.06
N PHE A 20 -7.08 3.24 -3.22
CA PHE A 20 -5.97 3.81 -2.47
C PHE A 20 -4.66 3.16 -2.93
N LEU A 21 -3.59 3.95 -3.06
CA LEU A 21 -2.21 3.46 -3.14
C LEU A 21 -1.50 3.91 -1.87
N VAL A 22 -1.18 2.94 -1.00
CA VAL A 22 -0.57 3.18 0.31
C VAL A 22 0.84 2.58 0.34
N GLY A 23 1.85 3.41 0.52
CA GLY A 23 3.24 2.98 0.60
C GLY A 23 3.79 2.95 2.03
N ALA A 24 5.12 2.85 2.13
CA ALA A 24 5.84 2.65 3.39
C ALA A 24 5.67 3.81 4.39
N GLY A 25 5.29 5.01 3.91
CA GLY A 25 4.99 6.14 4.79
C GLY A 25 3.84 5.89 5.77
N ALA A 26 2.98 4.90 5.53
CA ALA A 26 1.92 4.52 6.47
C ALA A 26 2.41 3.66 7.64
N SER A 27 3.45 2.83 7.44
CA SER A 27 4.04 1.98 8.49
C SER A 27 5.34 2.52 9.08
N ILE A 28 5.76 3.74 8.72
CA ILE A 28 7.04 4.35 9.13
C ILE A 28 7.28 4.38 10.65
N GLY A 29 6.21 4.43 11.44
CA GLY A 29 6.28 4.37 12.90
C GLY A 29 6.89 3.07 13.41
N ALA A 30 6.45 1.93 12.87
CA ALA A 30 6.89 0.60 13.26
C ALA A 30 8.03 0.05 12.38
N ILE A 31 8.06 0.42 11.09
CA ILE A 31 9.00 -0.12 10.10
C ILE A 31 9.84 1.04 9.57
N SER A 32 11.16 0.95 9.73
CA SER A 32 12.08 1.98 9.27
C SER A 32 12.08 2.10 7.74
N THR A 33 12.26 3.32 7.23
CA THR A 33 12.38 3.54 5.78
C THR A 33 13.63 2.89 5.21
N LEU A 34 13.54 2.46 3.96
CA LEU A 34 14.64 1.88 3.19
C LEU A 34 15.89 2.76 3.06
N GLY A 35 15.77 4.10 3.18
CA GLY A 35 16.92 4.99 3.05
C GLY A 35 17.62 4.82 1.71
N ASP A 36 18.94 4.63 1.73
CA ASP A 36 19.77 4.41 0.53
C ASP A 36 19.99 2.92 0.20
N PHE A 37 19.21 2.02 0.81
CA PHE A 37 19.36 0.57 0.69
C PHE A 37 19.47 0.10 -0.76
N GLU A 38 18.64 0.61 -1.67
CA GLU A 38 18.64 0.19 -3.07
C GLU A 38 19.97 0.51 -3.79
N ASN A 39 20.58 1.66 -3.48
CA ASN A 39 21.87 2.04 -4.06
C ASN A 39 23.02 1.27 -3.40
N GLU A 40 22.98 1.12 -2.08
CA GLU A 40 23.95 0.35 -1.31
C GLU A 40 24.01 -1.12 -1.80
N ILE A 41 22.85 -1.79 -1.95
CA ILE A 41 22.79 -3.20 -2.38
C ILE A 41 23.20 -3.34 -3.84
N THR A 42 22.82 -2.38 -4.70
CA THR A 42 23.23 -2.37 -6.11
C THR A 42 24.75 -2.24 -6.23
N THR A 43 25.37 -1.39 -5.41
CA THR A 43 26.82 -1.20 -5.39
C THR A 43 27.53 -2.48 -4.92
N LEU A 44 27.06 -3.10 -3.84
CA LEU A 44 27.60 -4.37 -3.34
C LEU A 44 27.51 -5.50 -4.38
N ILE A 45 26.40 -5.59 -5.12
CA ILE A 45 26.24 -6.57 -6.20
C ILE A 45 27.21 -6.27 -7.35
N GLN A 46 27.41 -5.01 -7.73
CA GLN A 46 28.36 -4.63 -8.77
C GLN A 46 29.82 -4.93 -8.36
N ASP A 47 30.16 -4.67 -7.11
CA ASP A 47 31.49 -4.98 -6.54
C ASP A 47 31.73 -6.48 -6.46
N TYR A 48 30.68 -7.27 -6.19
CA TYR A 48 30.74 -8.73 -6.22
C TYR A 48 30.98 -9.27 -7.64
N GLN A 49 30.28 -8.71 -8.63
CA GLN A 49 30.44 -9.08 -10.03
C GLN A 49 31.81 -8.70 -10.61
N SER A 50 32.44 -7.66 -10.09
CA SER A 50 33.73 -7.14 -10.58
C SER A 50 34.95 -7.85 -10.01
N ASP A 51 34.84 -8.45 -8.83
CA ASP A 51 35.97 -8.90 -8.02
C ASP A 51 35.79 -10.37 -7.61
N ASN A 52 36.06 -11.27 -8.56
CA ASN A 52 36.21 -12.73 -8.41
C ASN A 52 35.41 -13.41 -7.28
N ALA A 53 34.09 -13.15 -7.21
CA ALA A 53 33.10 -13.97 -6.51
C ALA A 53 33.51 -14.46 -5.11
N SER A 54 34.05 -13.60 -4.24
CA SER A 54 34.45 -14.01 -2.89
C SER A 54 33.23 -14.42 -2.04
N VAL A 55 33.38 -15.46 -1.23
CA VAL A 55 32.34 -15.95 -0.31
C VAL A 55 31.95 -14.85 0.69
N GLU A 56 32.91 -14.02 1.11
CA GLU A 56 32.69 -12.89 2.03
C GLU A 56 31.66 -11.88 1.48
N LYS A 57 31.73 -11.55 0.18
CA LYS A 57 30.77 -10.62 -0.44
C LYS A 57 29.35 -11.23 -0.55
N LYS A 58 29.23 -12.56 -0.77
CA LYS A 58 27.91 -13.24 -0.70
C LYS A 58 27.29 -13.13 0.70
N ILE A 59 28.12 -13.25 1.76
CA ILE A 59 27.68 -13.07 3.15
C ILE A 59 27.22 -11.63 3.38
N GLU A 60 27.95 -10.64 2.88
CA GLU A 60 27.61 -9.22 3.01
C GLU A 60 26.26 -8.89 2.36
N ILE A 61 26.05 -9.34 1.11
CA ILE A 61 24.77 -9.23 0.39
C ILE A 61 23.63 -9.88 1.21
N ALA A 62 23.82 -11.13 1.67
CA ALA A 62 22.83 -11.83 2.45
C ALA A 62 22.49 -11.13 3.77
N ASN A 63 23.49 -10.61 4.48
CA ASN A 63 23.30 -9.86 5.72
C ASN A 63 22.53 -8.56 5.50
N MET A 64 22.85 -7.83 4.44
CA MET A 64 22.16 -6.60 4.09
C MET A 64 20.68 -6.87 3.75
N LEU A 65 20.41 -7.90 2.95
CA LEU A 65 19.04 -8.33 2.63
C LEU A 65 18.27 -8.76 3.89
N ASN A 66 18.87 -9.58 4.76
CA ASN A 66 18.23 -9.98 6.02
C ASN A 66 17.96 -8.79 6.93
N LYS A 67 18.87 -7.82 7.03
CA LYS A 67 18.66 -6.59 7.82
C LYS A 67 17.41 -5.84 7.35
N PHE A 68 17.22 -5.74 6.04
CA PHE A 68 16.02 -5.15 5.46
C PHE A 68 14.75 -5.96 5.79
N LEU A 69 14.81 -7.29 5.63
CA LEU A 69 13.68 -8.16 5.93
C LEU A 69 13.32 -8.13 7.42
N ASP A 70 14.31 -8.15 8.31
CA ASP A 70 14.14 -8.15 9.76
C ASP A 70 13.37 -6.89 10.22
N CYS A 71 13.57 -5.74 9.57
CA CYS A 71 12.77 -4.52 9.84
C CYS A 71 11.26 -4.72 9.62
N SER A 72 10.86 -5.61 8.72
CA SER A 72 9.45 -5.99 8.51
C SER A 72 9.06 -7.23 9.32
N VAL A 73 9.95 -8.22 9.49
CA VAL A 73 9.63 -9.48 10.17
C VAL A 73 9.35 -9.27 11.65
N GLU A 74 10.13 -8.44 12.36
CA GLU A 74 9.95 -8.25 13.80
C GLU A 74 8.56 -7.66 14.14
N PRO A 75 8.14 -6.50 13.60
CA PRO A 75 6.82 -5.95 13.92
C PRO A 75 5.67 -6.90 13.63
N ASN A 76 5.76 -7.62 12.50
CA ASN A 76 4.70 -8.52 12.07
C ASN A 76 4.68 -9.83 12.84
N SER A 77 5.82 -10.33 13.31
CA SER A 77 5.86 -11.47 14.23
C SER A 77 5.18 -11.12 15.56
N ASN A 78 5.35 -9.88 16.04
CA ASN A 78 4.67 -9.42 17.26
C ASN A 78 3.17 -9.25 17.05
N LEU A 79 2.74 -8.72 15.90
CA LEU A 79 1.31 -8.70 15.51
C LEU A 79 0.74 -10.13 15.51
N ILE A 80 1.41 -11.09 14.87
CA ILE A 80 0.95 -12.48 14.76
C ILE A 80 0.80 -13.17 16.09
N ASN A 81 1.79 -13.00 16.96
CA ASN A 81 1.77 -13.65 18.26
C ASN A 81 0.91 -12.91 19.30
N GLY A 82 0.34 -11.74 18.97
CA GLY A 82 -0.38 -10.88 19.91
C GLY A 82 0.51 -10.25 20.98
N ASN A 83 1.83 -10.20 20.74
CA ASN A 83 2.85 -9.73 21.69
C ASN A 83 3.17 -8.24 21.50
N ILE A 84 2.14 -7.41 21.31
CA ILE A 84 2.33 -5.97 21.04
C ILE A 84 2.41 -5.11 22.31
N SER A 85 2.02 -5.65 23.47
CA SER A 85 1.94 -4.91 24.73
C SER A 85 3.32 -4.36 25.15
N GLY A 86 3.41 -3.03 25.27
CA GLY A 86 4.65 -2.34 25.63
C GLY A 86 5.56 -2.02 24.44
N MET A 87 5.12 -2.28 23.21
CA MET A 87 5.80 -1.89 21.97
C MET A 87 5.12 -0.68 21.34
N GLU A 88 5.27 0.49 21.97
CA GLU A 88 4.57 1.75 21.63
C GLU A 88 4.57 2.05 20.11
N ARG A 89 5.72 1.88 19.44
CA ARG A 89 5.84 2.10 17.99
C ARG A 89 4.91 1.23 17.13
N ILE A 90 4.75 -0.04 17.50
CA ILE A 90 3.89 -1.01 16.79
C ILE A 90 2.42 -0.74 17.13
N GLU A 91 2.12 -0.53 18.42
CA GLU A 91 0.78 -0.23 18.91
C GLU A 91 0.21 1.04 18.27
N ASP A 92 0.99 2.13 18.28
CA ASP A 92 0.60 3.40 17.67
C ASP A 92 0.37 3.26 16.18
N THR A 93 1.27 2.57 15.48
CA THR A 93 1.12 2.31 14.04
C THR A 93 -0.16 1.54 13.77
N LEU A 94 -0.40 0.43 14.50
CA LEU A 94 -1.61 -0.37 14.35
C LEU A 94 -2.88 0.45 14.63
N GLU A 95 -2.89 1.31 15.65
CA GLU A 95 -4.04 2.16 15.94
C GLU A 95 -4.31 3.18 14.82
N GLN A 96 -3.27 3.68 14.14
CA GLN A 96 -3.48 4.52 12.95
C GLN A 96 -4.10 3.75 11.78
N TYR A 97 -3.66 2.52 11.51
CA TYR A 97 -4.30 1.65 10.51
C TYR A 97 -5.76 1.35 10.90
N LYS A 98 -6.04 1.09 12.18
CA LYS A 98 -7.40 0.87 12.68
C LYS A 98 -8.29 2.11 12.51
N LYS A 99 -7.78 3.30 12.84
CA LYS A 99 -8.51 4.56 12.59
C LYS A 99 -8.86 4.71 11.13
N PHE A 100 -7.89 4.49 10.24
CA PHE A 100 -8.10 4.59 8.79
C PHE A 100 -9.13 3.57 8.29
N VAL A 101 -8.97 2.28 8.61
CA VAL A 101 -9.93 1.22 8.22
C VAL A 101 -11.33 1.53 8.74
N ARG A 102 -11.46 1.98 9.99
CA ARG A 102 -12.75 2.36 10.60
C ARG A 102 -13.44 3.49 9.82
N VAL A 103 -12.69 4.54 9.47
CA VAL A 103 -13.23 5.69 8.73
C VAL A 103 -13.65 5.28 7.32
N ILE A 104 -12.81 4.56 6.59
CA ILE A 104 -13.11 4.11 5.22
C ILE A 104 -14.29 3.13 5.20
N TYR A 105 -14.36 2.21 6.16
CA TYR A 105 -15.48 1.28 6.28
C TYR A 105 -16.80 2.01 6.54
N LYS A 106 -16.81 3.01 7.43
CA LYS A 106 -18.00 3.85 7.68
C LYS A 106 -18.42 4.64 6.44
N LEU A 107 -17.46 5.23 5.72
CA LEU A 107 -17.73 5.94 4.46
C LEU A 107 -18.36 5.02 3.41
N LEU A 108 -17.92 3.75 3.33
CA LEU A 108 -18.52 2.75 2.45
C LEU A 108 -19.95 2.39 2.85
N LEU A 109 -20.23 2.27 4.15
CA LEU A 109 -21.58 1.98 4.66
C LEU A 109 -22.56 3.08 4.28
N LEU A 110 -22.14 4.34 4.44
CA LEU A 110 -22.93 5.55 4.17
C LEU A 110 -22.96 5.95 2.69
N ARG A 111 -22.31 5.16 1.83
CA ARG A 111 -22.23 5.45 0.39
C ARG A 111 -23.63 5.49 -0.22
N ALA A 112 -23.99 6.64 -0.78
CA ALA A 112 -25.34 6.96 -1.24
C ALA A 112 -25.78 6.25 -2.54
N SER A 113 -24.86 5.65 -3.31
CA SER A 113 -25.14 5.08 -4.62
C SER A 113 -25.25 3.56 -4.59
N ASP A 114 -26.45 3.02 -4.83
CA ASP A 114 -26.69 1.58 -5.01
C ASP A 114 -26.10 1.02 -6.32
N LYS A 115 -25.72 1.90 -7.26
CA LYS A 115 -25.14 1.52 -8.56
C LYS A 115 -23.66 1.17 -8.47
N LEU A 116 -22.97 1.67 -7.46
CA LEU A 116 -21.54 1.44 -7.29
C LEU A 116 -21.34 0.35 -6.25
N PRO A 117 -20.44 -0.63 -6.49
CA PRO A 117 -20.16 -1.64 -5.49
C PRO A 117 -19.73 -1.00 -4.17
N LYS A 118 -20.18 -1.53 -3.03
CA LYS A 118 -19.65 -1.18 -1.71
C LYS A 118 -18.27 -1.80 -1.50
N LYS A 119 -17.35 -1.52 -2.42
CA LYS A 119 -16.00 -2.07 -2.47
C LYS A 119 -14.98 -0.95 -2.62
N ILE A 120 -13.88 -1.05 -1.90
CA ILE A 120 -12.68 -0.22 -2.11
C ILE A 120 -11.49 -1.13 -2.34
N ASN A 121 -10.59 -0.71 -3.23
CA ASN A 121 -9.29 -1.35 -3.39
C ASN A 121 -8.22 -0.56 -2.66
N ILE A 122 -7.44 -1.22 -1.81
CA ILE A 122 -6.21 -0.68 -1.24
C ILE A 122 -5.06 -1.42 -1.89
N PHE A 123 -4.37 -0.76 -2.80
CA PHE A 123 -3.10 -1.19 -3.33
C PHE A 123 -1.99 -0.76 -2.37
N THR A 124 -1.07 -1.67 -2.07
CA THR A 124 0.09 -1.34 -1.25
C THR A 124 1.34 -2.04 -1.75
N THR A 125 2.46 -1.35 -1.64
CA THR A 125 3.80 -1.91 -1.88
C THR A 125 4.44 -2.42 -0.59
N ASN A 126 3.74 -2.34 0.54
CA ASN A 126 4.23 -2.77 1.83
C ASN A 126 4.05 -4.28 1.99
N TYR A 127 5.03 -4.93 2.59
CA TYR A 127 5.01 -6.37 2.87
C TYR A 127 4.37 -6.72 4.22
N ASP A 128 4.11 -5.70 5.05
CA ASP A 128 3.57 -5.84 6.40
C ASP A 128 2.10 -6.25 6.43
N LEU A 129 1.59 -6.59 7.62
CA LEU A 129 0.25 -7.13 7.86
C LEU A 129 -0.64 -6.16 8.64
N PHE A 130 -0.26 -4.87 8.76
CA PHE A 130 -1.01 -3.92 9.58
C PHE A 130 -2.47 -3.74 9.13
N PHE A 131 -2.74 -3.78 7.82
CA PHE A 131 -4.10 -3.71 7.30
C PHE A 131 -4.92 -4.94 7.68
N GLU A 132 -4.35 -6.13 7.49
CA GLU A 132 -4.99 -7.40 7.82
C GLU A 132 -5.35 -7.44 9.31
N TYR A 133 -4.38 -7.16 10.19
CA TYR A 133 -4.60 -7.10 11.64
C TYR A 133 -5.66 -6.04 12.02
N ALA A 134 -5.58 -4.84 11.44
CA ALA A 134 -6.55 -3.78 11.71
C ALA A 134 -7.97 -4.20 11.28
N CYS A 135 -8.13 -4.83 10.12
CA CYS A 135 -9.41 -5.34 9.65
C CYS A 135 -9.95 -6.45 10.57
N GLU A 136 -9.11 -7.39 11.00
CA GLU A 136 -9.51 -8.48 11.89
C GLU A 136 -9.93 -7.99 13.28
N GLU A 137 -9.16 -7.11 13.91
CA GLU A 137 -9.52 -6.53 15.21
C GLU A 137 -10.84 -5.74 15.16
N LEU A 138 -11.06 -5.03 14.06
CA LEU A 138 -12.29 -4.25 13.83
C LEU A 138 -13.45 -5.09 13.30
N ARG A 139 -13.23 -6.38 13.01
CA ARG A 139 -14.21 -7.29 12.38
C ARG A 139 -14.75 -6.75 11.06
N VAL A 140 -13.90 -6.06 10.31
CA VAL A 140 -14.20 -5.56 8.96
C VAL A 140 -13.82 -6.63 7.95
N ALA A 141 -14.78 -7.01 7.10
CA ALA A 141 -14.51 -7.97 6.03
C ALA A 141 -13.49 -7.39 5.03
N TYR A 142 -12.42 -8.15 4.80
CA TYR A 142 -11.39 -7.83 3.81
C TYR A 142 -11.12 -9.01 2.89
N ASN A 143 -10.49 -8.74 1.76
CA ASN A 143 -10.09 -9.73 0.77
C ASN A 143 -8.66 -9.43 0.31
N ASP A 144 -7.72 -10.28 0.69
CA ASP A 144 -6.29 -10.22 0.35
C ASP A 144 -5.91 -11.07 -0.88
N GLY A 145 -6.90 -11.63 -1.59
CA GLY A 145 -6.68 -12.53 -2.72
C GLY A 145 -6.72 -14.01 -2.36
N GLY A 146 -6.78 -14.37 -1.07
CA GLY A 146 -6.80 -15.77 -0.62
C GLY A 146 -8.13 -16.49 -0.89
N LEU A 147 -8.05 -17.64 -1.55
CA LEU A 147 -9.15 -18.60 -1.75
C LEU A 147 -9.07 -19.74 -0.75
N GLY A 148 -10.18 -20.06 -0.10
CA GLY A 148 -10.24 -21.08 0.95
C GLY A 148 -10.14 -20.48 2.34
N ILE A 149 -10.36 -21.33 3.35
CA ILE A 149 -10.35 -20.93 4.77
C ILE A 149 -9.11 -21.48 5.47
N ILE A 150 -8.82 -22.77 5.31
CA ILE A 150 -7.70 -23.45 5.99
C ILE A 150 -6.41 -23.31 5.18
N ASN A 151 -6.43 -23.73 3.91
CA ASN A 151 -5.31 -23.60 2.98
C ASN A 151 -5.65 -22.51 1.99
N ARG A 152 -5.32 -21.26 2.37
CA ARG A 152 -5.63 -20.08 1.57
C ARG A 152 -4.66 -19.99 0.40
N CYS A 153 -5.12 -20.26 -0.82
CA CYS A 153 -4.32 -20.13 -2.04
C CYS A 153 -4.60 -18.77 -2.69
N PHE A 154 -3.55 -18.01 -2.98
CA PHE A 154 -3.67 -16.69 -3.58
C PHE A 154 -4.20 -16.79 -5.02
N SER A 155 -5.15 -15.93 -5.36
CA SER A 155 -5.58 -15.72 -6.73
C SER A 155 -6.03 -14.28 -6.96
N SER A 156 -5.42 -13.61 -7.94
CA SER A 156 -5.80 -12.27 -8.38
C SER A 156 -7.29 -12.16 -8.77
N LYS A 157 -7.88 -13.26 -9.27
CA LYS A 157 -9.30 -13.35 -9.62
C LYS A 157 -10.23 -13.15 -8.42
N ASN A 158 -9.76 -13.39 -7.19
CA ASN A 158 -10.58 -13.27 -5.99
C ASN A 158 -10.99 -11.80 -5.71
N PHE A 159 -10.24 -10.80 -6.17
CA PHE A 159 -10.52 -9.37 -5.95
C PHE A 159 -11.75 -8.85 -6.70
N GLN A 160 -12.30 -9.63 -7.64
CA GLN A 160 -13.46 -9.25 -8.46
C GLN A 160 -14.80 -9.72 -7.88
N LYS A 161 -14.83 -10.21 -6.64
CA LYS A 161 -16.05 -10.67 -5.98
C LYS A 161 -16.82 -9.53 -5.32
N ARG A 162 -18.15 -9.69 -5.27
CA ARG A 162 -19.08 -8.89 -4.47
C ARG A 162 -19.71 -9.80 -3.42
N ILE A 163 -19.90 -9.30 -2.20
CA ILE A 163 -20.48 -10.06 -1.10
C ILE A 163 -21.85 -9.48 -0.80
N TYR A 164 -22.87 -10.33 -0.85
CA TYR A 164 -24.23 -10.00 -0.47
C TYR A 164 -24.61 -10.76 0.79
N GLN A 165 -25.33 -10.09 1.69
CA GLN A 165 -25.86 -10.66 2.92
C GLN A 165 -27.36 -10.51 2.94
N LEU A 166 -28.04 -11.46 3.58
CA LEU A 166 -29.47 -11.38 3.82
C LEU A 166 -29.72 -10.69 5.16
N SER A 167 -30.84 -9.98 5.27
CA SER A 167 -31.33 -9.50 6.56
C SER A 167 -31.67 -10.68 7.47
N ASP A 168 -31.70 -10.47 8.79
CA ASP A 168 -31.99 -11.55 9.76
C ASP A 168 -33.35 -12.21 9.54
N SER A 169 -34.31 -11.45 9.00
CA SER A 169 -35.64 -11.95 8.61
C SER A 169 -35.69 -12.55 7.21
N TYR A 170 -34.56 -12.60 6.51
CA TYR A 170 -34.40 -13.04 5.11
C TYR A 170 -35.31 -12.28 4.12
N SER A 171 -35.73 -11.07 4.49
CA SER A 171 -36.72 -10.28 3.75
C SER A 171 -36.10 -9.45 2.63
N TYR A 172 -34.82 -9.12 2.73
CA TYR A 172 -34.08 -8.41 1.68
C TYR A 172 -32.59 -8.77 1.73
N GLU A 173 -31.92 -8.61 0.59
CA GLU A 173 -30.48 -8.70 0.47
C GLU A 173 -29.83 -7.31 0.46
N TYR A 174 -28.62 -7.20 0.99
CA TYR A 174 -27.82 -5.99 0.90
C TYR A 174 -26.37 -6.35 0.58
N GLU A 175 -25.70 -5.49 -0.20
CA GLU A 175 -24.27 -5.63 -0.45
C GLU A 175 -23.48 -5.27 0.83
N SER A 176 -22.66 -6.19 1.29
CA SER A 176 -21.78 -5.99 2.44
C SER A 176 -20.51 -5.25 1.99
N PRO A 177 -20.05 -4.22 2.72
CA PRO A 177 -18.82 -3.54 2.35
C PRO A 177 -17.59 -4.44 2.43
N VAL A 178 -16.74 -4.39 1.39
CA VAL A 178 -15.50 -5.18 1.36
C VAL A 178 -14.31 -4.27 1.03
N ILE A 179 -13.24 -4.43 1.81
CA ILE A 179 -11.94 -3.85 1.51
C ILE A 179 -11.08 -4.90 0.81
N ASN A 180 -10.76 -4.68 -0.46
CA ASN A 180 -9.74 -5.48 -1.13
C ASN A 180 -8.35 -4.96 -0.75
N LEU A 181 -7.47 -5.84 -0.26
CA LEU A 181 -6.07 -5.55 0.06
C LEU A 181 -5.17 -6.19 -1.01
N ILE A 182 -4.59 -5.36 -1.88
CA ILE A 182 -3.78 -5.81 -3.00
C ILE A 182 -2.30 -5.50 -2.70
N LYS A 183 -1.54 -6.54 -2.36
CA LYS A 183 -0.10 -6.47 -2.07
C LYS A 183 0.72 -6.53 -3.36
N LEU A 184 0.95 -5.39 -4.00
CA LEU A 184 1.63 -5.28 -5.31
C LEU A 184 3.03 -5.90 -5.30
N HIS A 185 3.73 -5.82 -4.17
CA HIS A 185 5.07 -6.37 -4.01
C HIS A 185 5.09 -7.70 -3.23
N GLY A 186 3.93 -8.32 -2.99
CA GLY A 186 3.81 -9.52 -2.17
C GLY A 186 3.76 -9.20 -0.68
N SER A 187 3.77 -10.24 0.14
CA SER A 187 3.64 -10.13 1.59
C SER A 187 4.55 -11.11 2.31
N ILE A 188 4.98 -10.76 3.52
CA ILE A 188 5.84 -11.61 4.35
C ILE A 188 5.18 -12.92 4.81
N ASN A 189 3.85 -13.02 4.72
CA ASN A 189 3.09 -14.22 5.07
C ASN A 189 2.73 -15.08 3.85
N TRP A 190 3.27 -14.75 2.68
CA TRP A 190 3.15 -15.58 1.49
C TRP A 190 4.20 -16.68 1.52
N LEU A 191 3.79 -17.89 1.14
CA LEU A 191 4.63 -19.07 1.04
C LEU A 191 4.52 -19.64 -0.37
N LEU A 192 5.66 -19.77 -1.05
CA LEU A 192 5.74 -20.54 -2.29
C LEU A 192 5.62 -22.03 -1.96
N ASP A 193 4.60 -22.69 -2.50
CA ASP A 193 4.46 -24.15 -2.43
C ASP A 193 5.08 -24.78 -3.68
N ASP A 194 6.28 -25.32 -3.51
CA ASP A 194 7.04 -25.99 -4.58
C ASP A 194 6.28 -27.16 -5.20
N ASN A 195 5.34 -27.79 -4.48
CA ASN A 195 4.62 -28.96 -4.98
C ASN A 195 3.51 -28.59 -5.97
N ASN A 196 2.78 -27.53 -5.67
CA ASN A 196 1.58 -27.14 -6.42
C ASN A 196 1.82 -25.92 -7.34
N SER A 197 3.01 -25.31 -7.29
CA SER A 197 3.29 -24.05 -7.98
C SER A 197 2.25 -22.96 -7.65
N ASP A 198 1.91 -22.89 -6.36
CA ASP A 198 0.93 -21.95 -5.82
C ASP A 198 1.57 -21.05 -4.78
N ILE A 199 0.94 -19.89 -4.55
CA ILE A 199 1.27 -18.99 -3.43
C ILE A 199 0.22 -19.23 -2.35
N LEU A 200 0.66 -19.71 -1.18
CA LEU A 200 -0.20 -19.88 -0.03
C LEU A 200 -0.09 -18.66 0.89
N ILE A 201 -1.23 -18.16 1.37
CA ILE A 201 -1.29 -17.12 2.40
C ILE A 201 -1.41 -17.81 3.75
N LYS A 202 -0.42 -17.61 4.63
CA LYS A 202 -0.34 -18.25 5.94
C LYS A 202 -0.57 -17.25 7.08
N ASN A 203 -0.91 -17.76 8.26
CA ASN A 203 -1.02 -16.96 9.49
C ASN A 203 0.29 -16.99 10.27
N GLN A 204 1.42 -16.88 9.56
CA GLN A 204 2.77 -16.86 10.10
C GLN A 204 3.71 -16.18 9.10
N ILE A 205 4.88 -15.76 9.56
CA ILE A 205 5.94 -15.30 8.66
C ILE A 205 6.47 -16.48 7.83
N CYS A 206 6.58 -16.29 6.52
CA CYS A 206 7.01 -17.32 5.56
C CYS A 206 8.22 -16.90 4.73
N ILE A 207 8.91 -15.84 5.13
CA ILE A 207 10.17 -15.40 4.52
C ILE A 207 11.34 -16.22 5.07
N ALA A 208 12.08 -16.88 4.18
CA ALA A 208 13.30 -17.58 4.54
C ALA A 208 14.44 -16.60 4.91
N ARG A 209 15.25 -16.94 5.93
CA ARG A 209 16.53 -16.23 6.15
C ARG A 209 17.46 -16.53 4.97
N ILE A 210 18.07 -15.49 4.44
CA ILE A 210 18.97 -15.57 3.29
C ILE A 210 20.36 -15.88 3.81
N THR A 211 21.02 -16.89 3.25
CA THR A 211 22.42 -17.21 3.53
C THR A 211 23.26 -17.03 2.27
N GLN A 212 24.58 -17.16 2.38
CA GLN A 212 25.47 -17.14 1.22
C GLN A 212 25.12 -18.19 0.16
N GLU A 213 24.50 -19.33 0.56
CA GLU A 213 24.08 -20.40 -0.35
C GLU A 213 22.85 -19.99 -1.19
N ASN A 214 22.10 -19.02 -0.70
CA ASN A 214 20.95 -18.44 -1.38
C ASN A 214 21.36 -17.34 -2.35
N ILE A 215 22.66 -17.04 -2.50
CA ILE A 215 23.17 -16.02 -3.42
C ILE A 215 23.90 -16.71 -4.57
N ASP A 216 23.44 -16.47 -5.80
CA ASP A 216 24.03 -17.00 -7.03
C ASP A 216 25.35 -16.30 -7.39
N ASP A 217 25.99 -16.73 -8.47
CA ASP A 217 27.28 -16.18 -8.91
C ASP A 217 27.16 -14.80 -9.57
N LYS A 218 25.95 -14.25 -9.64
CA LYS A 218 25.67 -12.87 -10.07
C LYS A 218 25.34 -11.96 -8.88
N GLY A 219 25.33 -12.47 -7.65
CA GLY A 219 25.03 -11.70 -6.45
C GLY A 219 23.53 -11.60 -6.16
N PHE A 220 22.73 -12.47 -6.77
CA PHE A 220 21.27 -12.44 -6.72
C PHE A 220 20.69 -13.62 -5.94
N ILE A 221 19.47 -13.46 -5.42
CA ILE A 221 18.82 -14.54 -4.68
C ILE A 221 18.47 -15.70 -5.63
N THR A 222 18.82 -16.91 -5.24
CA THR A 222 18.58 -18.13 -6.03
C THR A 222 17.10 -18.49 -6.10
N GLU A 223 16.69 -19.02 -7.25
CA GLU A 223 15.34 -19.53 -7.57
C GLU A 223 14.72 -20.34 -6.44
N ASN A 224 15.49 -21.17 -5.75
CA ASN A 224 14.97 -22.09 -4.72
C ASN A 224 14.65 -21.40 -3.37
N THR A 225 14.96 -20.12 -3.20
CA THR A 225 14.77 -19.42 -1.92
C THR A 225 13.33 -18.91 -1.79
N ASN A 226 12.67 -19.22 -0.67
CA ASN A 226 11.28 -18.82 -0.42
C ASN A 226 11.21 -17.36 0.06
N VAL A 227 11.27 -16.43 -0.90
CA VAL A 227 11.11 -14.98 -0.69
C VAL A 227 10.11 -14.46 -1.74
N PRO A 228 8.79 -14.70 -1.55
CA PRO A 228 7.74 -14.29 -2.48
C PRO A 228 7.39 -12.79 -2.37
N ILE A 229 8.41 -11.94 -2.35
CA ILE A 229 8.28 -10.49 -2.34
C ILE A 229 9.18 -9.86 -3.41
N ILE A 230 8.76 -8.72 -3.93
CA ILE A 230 9.61 -7.89 -4.80
C ILE A 230 10.56 -7.16 -3.86
N LEU A 231 11.86 -7.42 -3.98
CA LEU A 231 12.84 -6.64 -3.23
C LEU A 231 13.09 -5.30 -3.91
N PRO A 232 13.47 -4.25 -3.15
CA PRO A 232 13.88 -2.97 -3.71
C PRO A 232 15.31 -3.08 -4.27
N THR A 233 15.45 -3.93 -5.29
CA THR A 233 16.67 -4.18 -6.04
C THR A 233 16.34 -4.10 -7.54
N LYS A 234 17.36 -3.84 -8.36
CA LYS A 234 17.18 -3.75 -9.83
C LYS A 234 16.81 -5.07 -10.49
N GLN A 235 16.99 -6.19 -9.80
CA GLN A 235 16.54 -7.48 -10.28
C GLN A 235 15.19 -7.79 -9.66
N LYS A 236 14.18 -7.82 -10.52
CA LYS A 236 12.84 -8.22 -10.11
C LYS A 236 12.64 -9.68 -10.49
N PHE A 237 12.21 -10.44 -9.48
CA PHE A 237 11.72 -11.82 -9.53
C PHE A 237 12.76 -12.92 -9.57
N ILE A 238 12.54 -13.87 -8.66
CA ILE A 238 13.37 -15.05 -8.48
C ILE A 238 12.68 -16.26 -9.11
N ARG A 239 11.38 -16.21 -9.48
CA ARG A 239 10.64 -17.36 -10.02
C ARG A 239 9.53 -16.94 -10.99
N THR A 240 9.28 -17.76 -12.02
CA THR A 240 8.22 -17.54 -13.04
C THR A 240 6.81 -17.41 -12.45
N LEU A 241 6.47 -18.20 -11.42
CA LEU A 241 5.16 -18.08 -10.74
C LEU A 241 4.96 -16.69 -10.13
N MET A 242 6.03 -16.16 -9.53
CA MET A 242 6.01 -14.83 -8.96
C MET A 242 5.85 -13.80 -10.06
N GLU A 243 6.62 -13.89 -11.15
CA GLU A 243 6.48 -13.00 -12.32
C GLU A 243 5.04 -12.93 -12.84
N HIS A 244 4.39 -14.08 -13.03
CA HIS A 244 2.98 -14.13 -13.45
C HIS A 244 2.05 -13.49 -12.44
N THR A 245 2.22 -13.78 -11.14
CA THR A 245 1.42 -13.21 -10.07
C THR A 245 1.54 -11.68 -10.04
N TYR A 246 2.75 -11.16 -10.13
CA TYR A 246 3.00 -9.73 -10.13
C TYR A 246 2.49 -9.06 -11.39
N TYR A 247 2.61 -9.70 -12.54
CA TYR A 247 1.99 -9.23 -13.78
C TYR A 247 0.47 -9.11 -13.63
N ASP A 248 -0.18 -10.13 -13.07
CA ASP A 248 -1.63 -10.12 -12.82
C ASP A 248 -2.05 -9.02 -11.85
N LEU A 249 -1.28 -8.79 -10.80
CA LEU A 249 -1.52 -7.71 -9.83
C LEU A 249 -1.33 -6.32 -10.45
N ALA A 250 -0.25 -6.13 -11.22
CA ALA A 250 0.02 -4.87 -11.93
C ALA A 250 -1.05 -4.59 -12.99
N ARG A 251 -1.51 -5.64 -13.70
CA ARG A 251 -2.62 -5.55 -14.64
C ARG A 251 -3.93 -5.22 -13.92
N PHE A 252 -4.21 -5.85 -12.78
CA PHE A 252 -5.38 -5.54 -11.97
C PHE A 252 -5.37 -4.08 -11.51
N TYR A 253 -4.21 -3.57 -11.06
CA TYR A 253 -4.01 -2.15 -10.73
C TYR A 253 -4.33 -1.25 -11.93
N SER A 254 -3.74 -1.50 -13.10
CA SER A 254 -4.01 -0.72 -14.33
C SER A 254 -5.51 -0.71 -14.68
N ASN A 255 -6.15 -1.88 -14.66
CA ASN A 255 -7.56 -2.02 -15.00
C ASN A 255 -8.47 -1.22 -14.06
N GLU A 256 -8.19 -1.21 -12.75
CA GLU A 256 -9.01 -0.45 -11.79
C GLU A 256 -8.85 1.07 -11.98
N LEU A 257 -7.70 1.54 -12.47
CA LEU A 257 -7.49 2.95 -12.82
C LEU A 257 -8.14 3.36 -14.15
N GLU A 258 -8.29 2.43 -15.09
CA GLU A 258 -8.95 2.67 -16.38
C GLU A 258 -10.49 2.69 -16.29
N ARG A 259 -11.07 2.36 -15.12
CA ARG A 259 -12.53 2.43 -14.90
C ARG A 259 -13.04 3.87 -15.07
N GLU A 260 -14.30 3.99 -15.48
CA GLU A 260 -14.99 5.27 -15.50
C GLU A 260 -15.10 5.85 -14.08
N HIS A 261 -14.88 7.17 -13.95
CA HIS A 261 -14.95 7.88 -12.67
C HIS A 261 -14.05 7.25 -11.59
N SER A 262 -12.90 6.71 -11.97
CA SER A 262 -11.93 6.16 -11.03
C SER A 262 -11.24 7.28 -10.25
N VAL A 263 -10.98 7.01 -8.97
CA VAL A 263 -10.25 7.95 -8.11
C VAL A 263 -9.19 7.17 -7.36
N LEU A 264 -7.95 7.62 -7.49
CA LEU A 264 -6.81 7.05 -6.78
C LEU A 264 -6.30 8.04 -5.74
N PHE A 265 -6.39 7.67 -4.47
CA PHE A 265 -5.77 8.39 -3.36
C PHE A 265 -4.40 7.79 -3.06
N CYS A 266 -3.32 8.57 -3.19
CA CYS A 266 -1.95 8.11 -2.98
C CYS A 266 -1.36 8.70 -1.71
N PHE A 267 -0.99 7.84 -0.76
CA PHE A 267 -0.38 8.24 0.52
C PHE A 267 0.86 7.39 0.83
N GLY A 268 1.91 8.03 1.34
CA GLY A 268 3.10 7.33 1.81
C GLY A 268 3.90 6.58 0.72
N PHE A 269 3.64 6.87 -0.56
CA PHE A 269 4.32 6.28 -1.71
C PHE A 269 4.99 7.38 -2.54
N SER A 270 6.30 7.27 -2.73
CA SER A 270 7.13 8.30 -3.39
C SER A 270 7.16 8.21 -4.91
N PHE A 271 6.51 7.20 -5.51
CA PHE A 271 6.67 6.89 -6.94
C PHE A 271 8.14 6.71 -7.39
N ALA A 272 9.02 6.30 -6.46
CA ALA A 272 10.38 5.89 -6.78
C ALA A 272 10.39 4.58 -7.58
N ASP A 273 9.44 3.66 -7.32
CA ASP A 273 9.26 2.49 -8.19
C ASP A 273 8.75 2.92 -9.57
N GLU A 274 9.64 2.84 -10.55
CA GLU A 274 9.38 3.31 -11.91
C GLU A 274 8.30 2.49 -12.61
N HIS A 275 8.14 1.21 -12.27
CA HIS A 275 7.14 0.35 -12.88
C HIS A 275 5.75 0.78 -12.47
N ILE A 276 5.49 0.93 -11.16
CA ILE A 276 4.21 1.43 -10.66
C ILE A 276 3.95 2.85 -11.17
N ARG A 277 4.96 3.75 -11.10
CA ARG A 277 4.85 5.12 -11.65
C ARG A 277 4.45 5.11 -13.12
N SER A 278 5.08 4.28 -13.95
CA SER A 278 4.77 4.19 -15.38
C SER A 278 3.36 3.68 -15.65
N ILE A 279 2.86 2.71 -14.86
CA ILE A 279 1.48 2.22 -14.98
C ILE A 279 0.51 3.35 -14.63
N THR A 280 0.75 4.06 -13.52
CA THR A 280 -0.10 5.19 -13.11
C THR A 280 -0.10 6.30 -14.15
N GLN A 281 1.06 6.69 -14.68
CA GLN A 281 1.19 7.72 -15.73
C GLN A 281 0.46 7.33 -17.01
N ARG A 282 0.54 6.06 -17.45
CA ARG A 282 -0.22 5.58 -18.60
C ARG A 282 -1.72 5.60 -18.33
N ALA A 283 -2.16 5.17 -17.15
CA ALA A 283 -3.57 5.18 -16.77
C ALA A 283 -4.15 6.60 -16.67
N LEU A 284 -3.34 7.62 -16.37
CA LEU A 284 -3.76 9.03 -16.38
C LEU A 284 -4.16 9.54 -17.77
N GLY A 285 -3.87 8.80 -18.84
CA GLY A 285 -4.47 9.02 -20.15
C GLY A 285 -6.00 8.85 -20.15
N ASN A 286 -6.58 8.16 -19.16
CA ASN A 286 -8.01 8.14 -18.89
C ASN A 286 -8.45 9.50 -18.30
N PRO A 287 -9.23 10.32 -19.02
CA PRO A 287 -9.66 11.63 -18.52
C PRO A 287 -10.61 11.54 -17.30
N SER A 288 -11.20 10.38 -17.06
CA SER A 288 -12.10 10.15 -15.92
C SER A 288 -11.37 9.74 -14.63
N LEU A 289 -10.09 9.33 -14.74
CA LEU A 289 -9.25 9.04 -13.58
C LEU A 289 -8.85 10.36 -12.91
N THR A 290 -9.09 10.48 -11.61
CA THR A 290 -8.48 11.54 -10.79
C THR A 290 -7.45 10.92 -9.84
N LEU A 291 -6.21 11.43 -9.86
CA LEU A 291 -5.17 11.06 -8.90
C LEU A 291 -5.00 12.16 -7.86
N LEU A 292 -5.17 11.82 -6.59
CA LEU A 292 -4.99 12.70 -5.44
C LEU A 292 -3.78 12.24 -4.64
N ILE A 293 -2.73 13.06 -4.58
CA ILE A 293 -1.46 12.70 -3.94
C ILE A 293 -1.29 13.49 -2.64
N PHE A 294 -0.92 12.80 -1.57
CA PHE A 294 -0.72 13.37 -0.23
C PHE A 294 0.77 13.27 0.15
N PRO A 295 1.61 14.21 -0.32
CA PRO A 295 3.04 14.20 -0.03
C PRO A 295 3.33 14.48 1.44
N TYR A 296 4.27 13.74 2.03
CA TYR A 296 4.67 13.95 3.42
C TYR A 296 5.34 15.30 3.62
N SER A 297 6.41 15.58 2.86
CA SER A 297 7.26 16.78 3.00
C SER A 297 7.18 17.74 1.79
N THR A 298 7.82 18.90 1.91
CA THR A 298 7.97 19.88 0.82
C THR A 298 8.77 19.35 -0.37
N SER A 299 9.80 18.52 -0.11
CA SER A 299 10.57 17.87 -1.17
C SER A 299 9.74 16.84 -1.91
N ASP A 300 8.91 16.07 -1.18
CA ASP A 300 8.00 15.11 -1.80
C ASP A 300 6.97 15.83 -2.67
N GLU A 301 6.40 16.93 -2.18
CA GLU A 301 5.45 17.76 -2.95
C GLU A 301 6.04 18.20 -4.30
N ARG A 302 7.26 18.73 -4.30
CA ARG A 302 7.97 19.12 -5.54
C ARG A 302 8.25 17.93 -6.44
N GLY A 303 8.67 16.80 -5.88
CA GLY A 303 8.89 15.56 -6.62
C GLY A 303 7.62 15.08 -7.31
N MET A 304 6.48 15.09 -6.61
CA MET A 304 5.18 14.69 -7.15
C MET A 304 4.71 15.64 -8.26
N ILE A 305 4.83 16.95 -8.07
CA ILE A 305 4.51 17.94 -9.12
C ILE A 305 5.35 17.66 -10.37
N ASN A 306 6.66 17.44 -10.21
CA ASN A 306 7.53 17.18 -11.36
C ASN A 306 7.21 15.86 -12.08
N HIS A 307 6.91 14.79 -11.34
CA HIS A 307 6.54 13.50 -11.93
C HIS A 307 5.22 13.55 -12.72
N PHE A 308 4.33 14.47 -12.38
CA PHE A 308 2.96 14.50 -12.91
C PHE A 308 2.55 15.83 -13.56
N LYS A 309 3.50 16.72 -13.88
CA LYS A 309 3.26 18.07 -14.40
C LYS A 309 2.39 18.11 -15.68
N ASP A 310 2.49 17.07 -16.50
CA ASP A 310 1.80 16.98 -17.81
C ASP A 310 0.37 16.41 -17.70
N PHE A 311 -0.09 16.08 -16.48
CA PHE A 311 -1.37 15.41 -16.25
C PHE A 311 -2.35 16.31 -15.47
N PRO A 312 -3.33 16.93 -16.15
CA PRO A 312 -4.25 17.89 -15.52
C PRO A 312 -5.24 17.25 -14.52
N ASN A 313 -5.39 15.93 -14.59
CA ASN A 313 -6.21 15.12 -13.70
C ASN A 313 -5.46 14.64 -12.45
N VAL A 314 -4.24 15.15 -12.20
CA VAL A 314 -3.48 14.94 -10.97
C VAL A 314 -3.61 16.15 -10.06
N LYS A 315 -3.85 15.89 -8.77
CA LYS A 315 -4.07 16.90 -7.73
C LYS A 315 -3.18 16.57 -6.55
N VAL A 316 -2.14 17.38 -6.36
CA VAL A 316 -1.26 17.28 -5.18
C VAL A 316 -1.88 18.07 -4.05
N ILE A 317 -2.20 17.39 -2.95
CA ILE A 317 -2.81 18.00 -1.77
C ILE A 317 -1.72 18.66 -0.93
N ARG A 318 -1.99 19.89 -0.55
CA ARG A 318 -1.16 20.67 0.36
C ARG A 318 -1.98 21.09 1.56
N ILE A 319 -1.35 20.98 2.73
CA ILE A 319 -1.90 21.43 3.99
C ILE A 319 -1.00 22.54 4.54
N ASP A 320 -1.55 23.72 4.72
CA ASP A 320 -0.89 24.86 5.35
C ASP A 320 -1.50 25.14 6.73
N LYS A 321 -0.65 25.60 7.65
CA LYS A 321 -1.07 26.14 8.94
C LYS A 321 -1.82 27.46 8.72
N GLY A 322 -2.96 27.63 9.37
CA GLY A 322 -3.67 28.91 9.44
C GLY A 322 -2.99 29.88 10.39
N GLU A 323 -3.58 31.07 10.53
CA GLU A 323 -3.09 32.12 11.45
C GLU A 323 -3.08 31.65 12.92
N ASP A 324 -4.05 30.80 13.29
CA ASP A 324 -4.02 30.00 14.51
C ASP A 324 -3.65 28.55 14.14
N ASP A 325 -2.68 27.94 14.84
CA ASP A 325 -2.19 26.55 14.63
C ASP A 325 -3.32 25.47 14.66
N THR A 326 -4.54 25.85 15.02
CA THR A 326 -5.76 25.03 15.03
C THR A 326 -6.52 25.03 13.71
N VAL A 327 -6.37 26.07 12.87
CA VAL A 327 -7.05 26.19 11.57
C VAL A 327 -6.15 25.58 10.50
N ILE A 328 -6.67 24.60 9.77
CA ILE A 328 -5.94 23.89 8.72
C ILE A 328 -6.45 24.33 7.35
N ASN A 329 -5.56 24.86 6.52
CA ASN A 329 -5.87 25.24 5.15
C ASN A 329 -5.52 24.12 4.18
N ILE A 330 -6.53 23.57 3.50
CA ILE A 330 -6.35 22.50 2.51
C ILE A 330 -6.52 23.09 1.12
N GLN A 331 -5.52 22.90 0.28
CA GLN A 331 -5.50 23.39 -1.10
C GLN A 331 -4.73 22.46 -2.03
N TYR A 332 -4.78 22.75 -3.33
CA TYR A 332 -3.95 22.05 -4.32
C TYR A 332 -2.61 22.77 -4.46
N ALA A 333 -1.52 22.03 -4.36
CA ALA A 333 -0.18 22.57 -4.55
C ALA A 333 -0.01 23.05 -5.99
N VAL A 334 0.65 24.20 -6.17
CA VAL A 334 1.11 24.68 -7.47
C VAL A 334 2.60 24.98 -7.42
N GLU A 335 3.25 25.00 -8.58
CA GLU A 335 4.67 25.31 -8.66
C GLU A 335 4.95 26.74 -8.16
N GLY A 336 6.01 26.88 -7.35
CA GLY A 336 6.42 28.19 -6.81
C GLY A 336 5.72 28.64 -5.51
N MET A 337 4.89 27.81 -4.87
CA MET A 337 4.32 28.13 -3.55
C MET A 337 5.41 28.27 -2.46
N GLU A 338 5.20 29.23 -1.54
CA GLU A 338 6.07 29.44 -0.37
C GLU A 338 6.10 28.21 0.56
N ILE A 339 7.17 28.05 1.32
CA ILE A 339 7.38 26.85 2.16
C ILE A 339 6.95 27.07 3.62
N GLU A 340 6.99 28.31 4.10
CA GLU A 340 7.07 28.65 5.52
C GLU A 340 5.87 28.17 6.35
N ASN A 341 4.71 27.97 5.73
CA ASN A 341 3.48 27.57 6.41
C ASN A 341 3.04 26.12 6.16
N ARG A 342 3.80 25.32 5.40
CA ARG A 342 3.40 23.95 5.06
C ARG A 342 3.49 23.02 6.27
N LYS A 343 2.42 22.27 6.53
CA LYS A 343 2.41 21.17 7.49
C LYS A 343 2.75 19.84 6.79
N ASN A 344 3.52 18.98 7.46
CA ASN A 344 3.73 17.61 6.98
C ASN A 344 2.44 16.79 7.05
N ILE A 345 2.22 15.94 6.06
CA ILE A 345 1.05 15.07 5.98
C ILE A 345 1.47 13.67 6.38
N ASP A 346 1.42 13.37 7.68
CA ASP A 346 1.59 12.01 8.20
C ASP A 346 0.29 11.19 8.08
N PHE A 347 0.34 9.92 8.48
CA PHE A 347 -0.80 9.01 8.29
C PHE A 347 -2.01 9.38 9.16
N ASN A 348 -1.75 9.95 10.34
CA ASN A 348 -2.81 10.49 11.20
C ASN A 348 -3.50 11.68 10.52
N THR A 349 -2.74 12.65 10.02
CA THR A 349 -3.25 13.84 9.31
C THR A 349 -4.01 13.45 8.04
N PHE A 350 -3.50 12.46 7.29
CA PHE A 350 -4.21 11.88 6.16
C PHE A 350 -5.55 11.28 6.58
N THR A 351 -5.58 10.48 7.64
CA THR A 351 -6.80 9.85 8.17
C THR A 351 -7.81 10.87 8.71
N ASP A 352 -7.33 11.91 9.40
CA ASP A 352 -8.16 13.00 9.93
C ASP A 352 -8.91 13.74 8.81
N LEU A 353 -8.34 13.82 7.61
CA LEU A 353 -9.03 14.38 6.45
C LEU A 353 -10.26 13.55 6.06
N PHE A 354 -10.14 12.22 6.02
CA PHE A 354 -11.27 11.34 5.75
C PHE A 354 -12.28 11.36 6.91
N TYR A 355 -11.82 11.51 8.15
CA TYR A 355 -12.71 11.70 9.29
C TYR A 355 -13.55 12.98 9.15
N LYS A 356 -12.94 14.10 8.70
CA LYS A 356 -13.70 15.33 8.39
C LYS A 356 -14.73 15.12 7.29
N ILE A 357 -14.40 14.32 6.26
CA ILE A 357 -15.37 13.96 5.21
C ILE A 357 -16.51 13.13 5.80
N LEU A 358 -16.20 12.15 6.64
CA LEU A 358 -17.19 11.31 7.32
C LEU A 358 -18.14 12.14 8.18
N ALA A 359 -17.63 13.07 8.98
CA ALA A 359 -18.47 13.98 9.78
C ALA A 359 -19.47 14.77 8.91
N GLN A 360 -19.02 15.28 7.75
CA GLN A 360 -19.89 15.94 6.79
C GLN A 360 -20.92 15.02 6.11
N VAL A 361 -20.68 13.71 6.06
CA VAL A 361 -21.64 12.72 5.54
C VAL A 361 -22.65 12.36 6.64
N GLU A 362 -22.20 12.22 7.88
CA GLU A 362 -23.04 11.94 9.06
C GLU A 362 -23.89 13.16 9.47
N GLY A 363 -23.54 14.37 9.00
CA GLY A 363 -24.25 15.61 9.34
C GLY A 363 -23.88 16.15 10.74
N ILE A 364 -22.67 15.83 11.20
CA ILE A 364 -22.09 16.23 12.50
C ILE A 364 -21.31 17.53 12.35
#